data_AF-G2GXX0-F1
#
_entry.id   AF-G2GXX0-F1
#
_cell.length_a   1.000
_cell.length_b   1.000
_cell.length_c   1.000
_cell.angle_alpha   90.00
_cell.angle_beta   90.00
_cell.angle_gamma   90.00
#
_symmetry.space_group_name_H-M   'P 1'
#
loop_
_entity.id
_entity.type
_entity.pdbx_description
1 polymer ?
#
loop_
_entity_poly.entity_id
_entity_poly.type
_entity_poly.pdbx_seq_one_letter_code
_entity_poly.pdbx_strand_id
1 'polypeptide(L)'
;MSRTVMLIPISSGVGLTSVSLGIIRAMEQKGVDLNVFKPIAQPCVDDNDRLDNTIAIIRANSNINVVEPLKIRDVEKCLSANQQDRLMEKIVARYHKHTQKAGVVLIEGLMPTPKHPFANTLNYQIAKTLNAEIVFVLALGNHSHDQLKQQIEIACSSFGGKKIKILPG
;
A
#
# COMPACT_ATOMS: atom_id res chain seq x y z
N MET A 1 9.58 -19.08 1.47
CA MET A 1 9.27 -17.77 2.09
C MET A 1 8.30 -17.05 1.18
N SER A 2 7.29 -16.40 1.74
CA SER A 2 6.37 -15.57 0.96
C SER A 2 7.08 -14.32 0.49
N ARG A 3 6.90 -13.94 -0.78
CA ARG A 3 7.43 -12.68 -1.32
C ARG A 3 6.45 -11.57 -1.00
N THR A 4 6.89 -10.53 -0.30
CA THR A 4 6.03 -9.41 0.10
C THR A 4 6.35 -8.19 -0.73
N VAL A 5 5.36 -7.69 -1.46
CA VAL A 5 5.47 -6.51 -2.32
C VAL A 5 4.48 -5.46 -1.84
N MET A 6 4.95 -4.25 -1.60
CA MET A 6 4.11 -3.12 -1.21
C MET A 6 4.06 -2.08 -2.32
N LEU A 7 2.85 -1.79 -2.79
CA LEU A 7 2.60 -0.71 -3.73
C LEU A 7 2.53 0.61 -2.95
N ILE A 8 3.39 1.55 -3.30
CA ILE A 8 3.45 2.87 -2.66
C ILE A 8 3.17 3.95 -3.71
N PRO A 9 2.09 4.72 -3.57
CA PRO A 9 1.77 5.81 -4.48
C PRO A 9 2.74 6.99 -4.25
N ILE A 10 3.32 7.53 -5.33
CA ILE A 10 4.16 8.74 -5.26
C ILE A 10 3.31 10.01 -5.09
N SER A 11 2.09 10.01 -5.63
CA SER A 11 1.17 11.14 -5.58
C SER A 11 -0.29 10.70 -5.47
N SER A 12 -1.18 11.66 -5.26
CA SER A 12 -2.63 11.42 -5.34
C SER A 12 -3.07 11.13 -6.78
N GLY A 13 -4.09 10.30 -6.96
CA GLY A 13 -4.70 10.08 -8.28
C GLY A 13 -3.93 9.13 -9.20
N VAL A 14 -2.93 8.38 -8.70
CA VAL A 14 -2.13 7.44 -9.52
C VAL A 14 -2.86 6.14 -9.91
N GLY A 15 -4.13 5.99 -9.53
CA GLY A 15 -4.91 4.78 -9.81
C GLY A 15 -4.46 3.55 -9.02
N LEU A 16 -3.98 3.73 -7.79
CA LEU A 16 -3.41 2.65 -6.96
C LEU A 16 -4.33 1.42 -6.87
N THR A 17 -5.63 1.62 -6.59
CA THR A 17 -6.62 0.54 -6.54
C THR A 17 -6.72 -0.21 -7.87
N SER A 18 -6.72 0.50 -9.00
CA SER A 18 -6.77 -0.12 -10.32
C SER A 18 -5.52 -0.94 -10.60
N VAL A 19 -4.34 -0.45 -10.23
CA VAL A 19 -3.07 -1.18 -10.34
C VAL A 19 -3.10 -2.44 -9.45
N SER A 20 -3.53 -2.32 -8.19
CA SER A 20 -3.68 -3.47 -7.28
C SER A 20 -4.60 -4.54 -7.87
N LEU A 21 -5.77 -4.15 -8.39
CA LEU A 21 -6.72 -5.08 -9.03
C LEU A 21 -6.16 -5.73 -10.29
N GLY A 22 -5.42 -4.98 -11.11
CA GLY A 22 -4.73 -5.53 -12.28
C GLY A 22 -3.69 -6.58 -11.90
N ILE A 23 -2.90 -6.33 -10.86
CA ILE A 23 -1.91 -7.30 -10.34
C ILE A 23 -2.64 -8.53 -9.78
N ILE A 24 -3.68 -8.35 -8.98
CA ILE A 24 -4.51 -9.44 -8.45
C ILE A 24 -4.99 -10.33 -9.60
N ARG A 25 -5.61 -9.72 -10.62
CA ARG A 25 -6.15 -10.45 -11.77
C ARG A 25 -5.07 -11.21 -12.55
N ALA A 26 -3.90 -10.59 -12.75
CA ALA A 26 -2.78 -11.22 -13.44
C ALA A 26 -2.18 -12.40 -12.65
N MET A 27 -2.16 -12.32 -11.31
CA MET A 27 -1.69 -13.41 -10.46
C MET A 27 -2.69 -14.57 -10.43
N GLU A 28 -4.00 -14.28 -10.34
CA GLU A 28 -5.06 -15.29 -10.45
C GLU A 28 -4.99 -16.06 -11.77
N GLN A 29 -4.83 -15.35 -12.90
CA GLN A 29 -4.70 -15.98 -14.23
C GLN A 29 -3.49 -16.90 -14.34
N LYS A 30 -2.43 -16.65 -13.57
CA LYS A 30 -1.21 -17.46 -13.52
C LYS A 30 -1.26 -18.56 -12.46
N GLY A 31 -2.36 -18.68 -11.70
CA GLY A 31 -2.49 -19.65 -10.61
C GLY A 31 -1.52 -19.40 -9.45
N VAL A 32 -1.07 -18.15 -9.26
CA VAL A 32 -0.18 -17.78 -8.16
C VAL A 32 -1.01 -17.54 -6.91
N ASP A 33 -0.63 -18.19 -5.80
CA ASP A 33 -1.25 -17.98 -4.50
C ASP A 33 -0.89 -16.61 -3.93
N LEU A 34 -1.84 -15.68 -4.06
CA LEU A 34 -1.70 -14.28 -3.70
C LEU A 34 -2.65 -13.92 -2.56
N ASN A 35 -2.10 -13.36 -1.47
CA ASN A 35 -2.90 -12.67 -0.47
C ASN A 35 -2.77 -11.16 -0.61
N VAL A 36 -3.87 -10.46 -0.34
CA VAL A 36 -3.91 -9.00 -0.33
C VAL A 36 -4.01 -8.50 1.10
N PHE A 37 -3.18 -7.54 1.44
CA PHE A 37 -3.17 -6.92 2.75
C PHE A 37 -3.20 -5.40 2.62
N LYS A 38 -4.31 -4.79 3.03
CA LYS A 38 -4.38 -3.34 3.20
C LYS A 38 -4.26 -3.01 4.69
N PRO A 39 -3.18 -2.37 5.15
CA PRO A 39 -2.95 -2.17 6.57
C PRO A 39 -3.91 -1.12 7.16
N ILE A 40 -4.26 -0.09 6.38
CA ILE A 40 -5.00 1.08 6.82
C ILE A 40 -6.08 1.43 5.79
N ALA A 41 -7.28 1.71 6.27
CA ALA A 41 -8.43 2.09 5.45
C ALA A 41 -8.31 3.56 5.04
N GLN A 42 -8.65 3.86 3.78
CA GLN A 42 -8.75 5.22 3.28
C GLN A 42 -10.00 5.35 2.40
N PRO A 43 -11.21 5.37 3.01
CA PRO A 43 -12.45 5.53 2.27
C PRO A 43 -12.46 6.86 1.51
N CYS A 44 -13.06 6.86 0.31
CA CYS A 44 -13.11 8.04 -0.56
C CYS A 44 -13.99 9.16 0.01
N VAL A 45 -14.97 8.80 0.83
CA VAL A 45 -15.87 9.72 1.53
C VAL A 45 -15.41 9.78 2.99
N ASP A 46 -15.46 10.96 3.62
CA ASP A 46 -15.10 11.22 5.02
C ASP A 46 -15.95 10.46 6.07
N ASP A 47 -16.71 9.46 5.63
CA ASP A 47 -17.39 8.53 6.49
C ASP A 47 -16.41 7.43 6.93
N ASN A 48 -15.79 7.68 8.08
CA ASN A 48 -14.76 6.83 8.71
C ASN A 48 -15.25 5.42 9.09
N ASP A 49 -16.55 5.14 9.00
CA ASP A 49 -17.11 3.82 9.26
C ASP A 49 -17.45 3.06 7.98
N ARG A 50 -17.23 3.64 6.80
CA ARG A 50 -17.36 2.92 5.52
C ARG A 50 -16.17 2.00 5.28
N LEU A 51 -16.47 0.88 4.64
CA LEU A 51 -15.49 -0.02 4.07
C LEU A 51 -14.59 0.73 3.08
N ASP A 52 -13.31 0.37 3.10
CA ASP A 52 -12.36 0.84 2.11
C ASP A 52 -12.75 0.36 0.70
N ASN A 53 -12.68 1.25 -0.29
CA ASN A 53 -13.11 0.96 -1.65
C ASN A 53 -12.37 -0.23 -2.28
N THR A 54 -11.05 -0.32 -2.08
CA THR A 54 -10.25 -1.43 -2.60
C THR A 54 -10.76 -2.75 -2.01
N ILE A 55 -11.02 -2.77 -0.70
CA ILE A 55 -11.52 -3.98 0.01
C ILE A 55 -12.90 -4.37 -0.47
N ALA A 56 -13.80 -3.41 -0.65
CA ALA A 56 -15.14 -3.64 -1.18
C ALA A 56 -15.08 -4.25 -2.60
N ILE A 57 -14.22 -3.72 -3.47
CA ILE A 57 -14.09 -4.21 -4.85
C ILE A 57 -13.48 -5.62 -4.88
N ILE A 58 -12.42 -5.88 -4.09
CA ILE A 58 -11.78 -7.20 -4.04
C ILE A 58 -12.77 -8.26 -3.54
N ARG A 59 -13.53 -7.97 -2.48
CA ARG A 59 -14.56 -8.88 -1.94
C ARG A 59 -15.68 -9.17 -2.93
N ALA A 60 -16.04 -8.21 -3.78
CA ALA A 60 -17.08 -8.38 -4.78
C ALA A 60 -16.62 -9.14 -6.03
N ASN A 61 -15.32 -9.17 -6.33
CA ASN A 61 -14.79 -9.65 -7.62
C ASN A 61 -13.75 -10.78 -7.52
N SER A 62 -13.37 -11.19 -6.32
CA SER A 62 -12.38 -12.27 -6.11
C SER A 62 -12.69 -13.10 -4.87
N ASN A 63 -12.13 -14.30 -4.81
CA ASN A 63 -12.21 -15.17 -3.63
C ASN A 63 -11.03 -14.94 -2.66
N ILE A 64 -10.25 -13.87 -2.86
CA ILE A 64 -9.09 -13.59 -2.02
C ILE A 64 -9.57 -13.21 -0.62
N ASN A 65 -8.97 -13.84 0.39
CA ASN A 65 -9.24 -13.49 1.77
C ASN A 65 -8.62 -12.13 2.10
N VAL A 66 -9.47 -11.14 2.36
CA VAL A 66 -9.04 -9.78 2.67
C VAL A 66 -9.37 -9.42 4.12
N VAL A 67 -8.31 -9.10 4.85
CA VAL A 67 -8.37 -8.65 6.24
C VAL A 67 -9.00 -7.27 6.33
N GLU A 68 -9.80 -7.05 7.37
CA GLU A 68 -10.30 -5.72 7.66
C GLU A 68 -9.14 -4.77 8.05
N PRO A 69 -8.96 -3.65 7.33
CA PRO A 69 -7.89 -2.69 7.61
C PRO A 69 -8.11 -1.94 8.93
N LEU A 70 -7.03 -1.34 9.46
CA LEU A 70 -7.15 -0.38 10.57
C LEU A 70 -7.89 0.88 10.11
N LYS A 71 -8.79 1.40 10.93
CA LYS A 71 -9.45 2.69 10.66
C LYS A 71 -8.43 3.82 10.77
N ILE A 72 -8.47 4.77 9.83
CA ILE A 72 -7.54 5.91 9.81
C ILE A 72 -7.59 6.72 11.11
N ARG A 73 -8.78 6.90 11.71
CA ARG A 73 -8.95 7.58 13.00
C ARG A 73 -8.14 6.94 14.14
N ASP A 74 -8.02 5.61 14.14
CA ASP A 74 -7.31 4.88 15.19
C ASP A 74 -5.80 4.98 14.97
N VAL A 75 -5.38 5.07 13.70
CA VAL A 75 -4.00 5.38 13.31
C VAL A 75 -3.63 6.79 13.77
N GLU A 76 -4.43 7.79 13.43
CA GLU A 76 -4.23 9.19 13.83
C GLU A 76 -4.10 9.35 15.34
N LYS A 77 -4.97 8.69 16.11
CA LYS A 77 -4.87 8.65 17.59
C LYS A 77 -3.57 8.04 18.08
N CYS A 78 -3.08 6.98 17.44
CA CYS A 78 -1.79 6.38 17.82
C CYS A 78 -0.65 7.34 17.49
N LEU A 79 -0.69 8.00 16.33
CA LEU A 79 0.34 8.95 15.92
C LEU A 79 0.37 10.19 16.83
N SER A 80 -0.79 10.78 17.15
CA SER A 80 -0.87 11.95 18.04
C SER A 80 -0.44 11.64 19.48
N ALA A 81 -0.57 10.38 19.92
CA ALA A 81 -0.11 9.91 21.22
C ALA A 81 1.36 9.42 21.21
N ASN A 82 2.12 9.61 20.13
CA ASN A 82 3.48 9.07 19.95
C ASN A 82 3.58 7.54 20.13
N GLN A 83 2.52 6.80 19.78
CA GLN A 83 2.42 5.34 19.90
C GLN A 83 2.69 4.64 18.55
N GLN A 84 3.70 5.10 17.80
CA GLN A 84 4.03 4.52 16.49
C GLN A 84 4.47 3.05 16.58
N ASP A 85 5.27 2.69 17.58
CA ASP A 85 5.73 1.30 17.76
C ASP A 85 4.57 0.34 17.98
N ARG A 86 3.62 0.74 18.84
CA ARG A 86 2.38 0.01 19.09
C ARG A 86 1.51 -0.11 17.82
N LEU A 87 1.51 0.92 16.97
CA LEU A 87 0.83 0.86 15.68
C LEU A 87 1.51 -0.17 14.75
N MET A 88 2.84 -0.18 14.69
CA MET A 88 3.60 -1.16 13.90
C MET A 88 3.35 -2.59 14.39
N GLU A 89 3.38 -2.83 15.70
CA GLU A 89 3.04 -4.15 16.28
C GLU A 89 1.64 -4.62 15.88
N LYS A 90 0.65 -3.72 15.93
CA LYS A 90 -0.74 -4.01 15.50
C LYS A 90 -0.82 -4.40 14.03
N ILE A 91 0.00 -3.79 13.17
CA ILE A 91 0.06 -4.09 11.74
C ILE A 91 0.76 -5.43 11.51
N VAL A 92 1.88 -5.69 12.18
CA VAL A 92 2.63 -6.95 12.13
C VAL A 92 1.77 -8.13 12.57
N ALA A 93 1.06 -8.00 13.70
CA ALA A 93 0.18 -9.04 14.19
C ALA A 93 -0.96 -9.36 13.20
N ARG A 94 -1.53 -8.34 12.57
CA ARG A 94 -2.58 -8.51 11.54
C ARG A 94 -2.04 -9.16 10.27
N TYR A 95 -0.87 -8.73 9.82
CA TYR A 95 -0.17 -9.30 8.67
C TYR A 95 0.08 -10.80 8.91
N HIS A 96 0.78 -11.17 9.98
CA HIS A 96 1.10 -12.57 10.26
C HIS A 96 -0.10 -13.45 10.52
N LYS A 97 -1.23 -12.93 11.00
CA LYS A 97 -2.45 -13.74 11.17
C LYS A 97 -3.04 -14.19 9.83
N HIS A 98 -2.79 -13.49 8.73
CA HIS A 98 -3.50 -13.70 7.46
C HIS A 98 -2.60 -14.06 6.28
N THR A 99 -1.28 -13.97 6.42
CA THR A 99 -0.34 -14.20 5.30
C THR A 99 0.48 -15.49 5.42
N GLN A 100 0.23 -16.33 6.43
CA GLN A 100 1.09 -17.49 6.75
C GLN A 100 1.19 -18.53 5.64
N LYS A 101 0.22 -18.62 4.74
CA LYS A 101 0.14 -19.65 3.70
C LYS A 101 0.41 -19.15 2.28
N ALA A 102 0.51 -17.84 2.07
CA ALA A 102 0.57 -17.27 0.73
C ALA A 102 1.96 -17.39 0.10
N GLY A 103 2.02 -17.66 -1.21
CA GLY A 103 3.27 -17.56 -1.98
C GLY A 103 3.73 -16.11 -2.17
N VAL A 104 2.79 -15.20 -2.37
CA VAL A 104 3.02 -13.76 -2.54
C VAL A 104 2.02 -12.97 -1.70
N VAL A 105 2.48 -11.87 -1.09
CA VAL A 105 1.61 -10.91 -0.41
C VAL A 105 1.71 -9.55 -1.10
N LEU A 106 0.58 -9.05 -1.60
CA LEU A 106 0.45 -7.71 -2.13
C LEU A 106 -0.07 -6.78 -1.03
N ILE A 107 0.71 -5.76 -0.70
CA ILE A 107 0.34 -4.73 0.25
C ILE A 107 -0.03 -3.46 -0.51
N GLU A 108 -1.22 -2.92 -0.24
CA GLU A 108 -1.62 -1.61 -0.77
C GLU A 108 -1.30 -0.52 0.26
N GLY A 109 -0.41 0.41 -0.10
CA GLY A 109 -0.03 1.54 0.74
C GLY A 109 -1.09 2.63 0.86
N LEU A 110 -0.86 3.55 1.79
CA LEU A 110 -1.71 4.72 2.02
C LEU A 110 -1.47 5.76 0.93
N MET A 111 -2.54 6.39 0.44
CA MET A 111 -2.44 7.47 -0.55
C MET A 111 -2.05 8.79 0.14
N PRO A 112 -1.00 9.48 -0.31
CA PRO A 112 -0.65 10.80 0.22
C PRO A 112 -1.74 11.80 -0.16
N THR A 113 -2.30 12.47 0.85
CA THR A 113 -3.29 13.55 0.67
C THR A 113 -2.97 14.68 1.66
N PRO A 114 -3.46 15.91 1.43
CA PRO A 114 -3.31 17.00 2.39
C PRO A 114 -3.86 16.68 3.79
N LYS A 115 -4.89 15.82 3.88
CA LYS A 115 -5.46 15.35 5.14
C LYS A 115 -4.54 14.37 5.89
N HIS A 116 -3.72 13.61 5.17
CA HIS A 116 -2.84 12.58 5.74
C HIS A 116 -1.38 12.83 5.36
N PRO A 117 -0.74 13.91 5.85
CA PRO A 117 0.64 14.25 5.50
C PRO A 117 1.66 13.20 5.99
N PHE A 118 1.27 12.37 6.96
CA PHE A 118 2.09 11.28 7.50
C PHE A 118 2.17 10.04 6.60
N ALA A 119 1.42 9.98 5.48
CA ALA A 119 1.26 8.78 4.67
C ALA A 119 2.58 8.19 4.16
N ASN A 120 3.48 9.03 3.63
CA ASN A 120 4.75 8.55 3.07
C ASN A 120 5.66 7.95 4.14
N THR A 121 5.82 8.65 5.27
CA THR A 121 6.59 8.17 6.41
C THR A 121 6.02 6.86 6.92
N LEU A 122 4.69 6.78 7.07
CA LEU A 122 4.04 5.58 7.58
C LEU A 122 4.16 4.40 6.60
N ASN A 123 4.01 4.64 5.29
CA ASN A 123 4.24 3.64 4.26
C ASN A 123 5.66 3.08 4.33
N TYR A 124 6.67 3.94 4.50
CA TYR A 124 8.06 3.51 4.63
C TYR A 124 8.28 2.62 5.86
N GLN A 125 7.73 3.03 7.01
CA GLN A 125 7.85 2.24 8.25
C GLN A 125 7.16 0.89 8.13
N ILE A 126 5.96 0.84 7.53
CA ILE A 126 5.24 -0.42 7.29
C ILE A 126 6.06 -1.32 6.37
N ALA A 127 6.55 -0.79 5.23
CA ALA A 127 7.35 -1.56 4.29
C ALA A 127 8.60 -2.14 4.96
N LYS A 128 9.32 -1.32 5.74
CA LYS A 128 10.51 -1.75 6.48
C LYS A 128 10.18 -2.81 7.52
N THR A 129 9.13 -2.59 8.32
CA THR A 129 8.72 -3.49 9.40
C THR A 129 8.28 -4.87 8.86
N LEU A 130 7.61 -4.89 7.71
CA LEU A 130 7.14 -6.12 7.07
C LEU A 130 8.17 -6.72 6.09
N ASN A 131 9.36 -6.12 6.00
CA ASN A 131 10.40 -6.47 5.03
C ASN A 131 9.87 -6.59 3.58
N ALA A 132 9.01 -5.65 3.19
CA ALA A 132 8.36 -5.62 1.90
C ALA A 132 9.24 -4.95 0.84
N GLU A 133 9.28 -5.53 -0.36
CA GLU A 133 9.81 -4.87 -1.55
C GLU A 133 8.88 -3.74 -1.96
N ILE A 134 9.43 -2.55 -2.18
CA ILE A 134 8.66 -1.37 -2.55
C ILE A 134 8.54 -1.28 -4.06
N VAL A 135 7.31 -1.16 -4.56
CA VAL A 135 7.01 -0.80 -5.94
C VAL A 135 6.29 0.55 -5.93
N PHE A 136 6.94 1.57 -6.48
CA PHE A 136 6.33 2.87 -6.61
C PHE A 136 5.29 2.89 -7.72
N VAL A 137 4.15 3.51 -7.44
CA VAL A 137 3.06 3.72 -8.40
C VAL A 137 2.95 5.20 -8.68
N LEU A 138 3.00 5.55 -9.96
CA LEU A 138 2.94 6.91 -10.47
C LEU A 138 2.04 6.96 -11.70
N ALA A 139 1.48 8.14 -11.97
CA ALA A 139 0.80 8.44 -13.22
C ALA A 139 1.62 9.46 -14.00
N LEU A 140 1.71 9.29 -15.31
CA LEU A 140 2.41 10.23 -16.19
C LEU A 140 1.74 11.62 -16.13
N GLY A 141 0.41 11.65 -16.11
CA GLY A 141 -0.36 12.89 -16.15
C GLY A 141 0.08 13.79 -17.31
N ASN A 142 0.34 15.06 -17.00
CA ASN A 142 0.89 16.05 -17.94
C ASN A 142 2.40 16.28 -17.73
N HIS A 143 3.09 15.38 -17.02
CA HIS A 143 4.50 15.57 -16.71
C HIS A 143 5.41 15.20 -17.88
N SER A 144 6.49 15.96 -18.05
CA SER A 144 7.58 15.56 -18.94
C SER A 144 8.36 14.39 -18.37
N HIS A 145 9.14 13.70 -19.19
CA HIS A 145 9.99 12.59 -18.75
C HIS A 145 10.98 13.02 -17.65
N ASP A 146 11.55 14.23 -17.75
CA ASP A 146 12.47 14.76 -16.74
C ASP A 146 11.79 15.05 -15.41
N GLN A 147 10.58 15.62 -15.46
CA GLN A 147 9.76 15.85 -14.26
C GLN A 147 9.42 14.53 -13.56
N LEU A 148 9.09 13.50 -14.33
CA LEU A 148 8.80 12.17 -13.81
C LEU A 148 10.02 11.56 -13.13
N LYS A 149 11.19 11.64 -13.79
CA LYS A 149 12.45 11.16 -13.26
C LYS A 149 12.78 11.84 -11.93
N GLN A 150 12.64 13.16 -11.88
CA GLN A 150 12.86 13.94 -10.65
C GLN A 150 11.90 13.53 -9.54
N GLN A 151 10.62 13.31 -9.83
CA GLN A 151 9.65 12.82 -8.84
C GLN A 151 10.04 11.45 -8.28
N ILE A 152 10.49 10.54 -9.14
CA ILE A 152 10.95 9.21 -8.74
C ILE A 152 12.21 9.34 -7.86
N GLU A 153 13.18 10.17 -8.24
CA GLU A 153 14.40 10.41 -7.43
C GLU A 153 14.08 10.98 -6.04
N ILE A 154 13.16 11.95 -5.97
CA ILE A 154 12.68 12.52 -4.70
C ILE A 154 11.99 11.44 -3.86
N ALA A 155 11.10 10.65 -4.45
CA ALA A 155 10.45 9.54 -3.75
C ALA A 155 11.48 8.54 -3.23
N CYS A 156 12.43 8.10 -4.06
CA CYS A 156 13.46 7.15 -3.64
C CYS A 156 14.33 7.69 -2.50
N SER A 157 14.67 8.98 -2.52
CA SER A 157 15.43 9.62 -1.43
C SER A 157 14.70 9.53 -0.09
N SER A 158 13.38 9.70 -0.11
CA SER A 158 12.49 9.62 1.07
C SER A 158 12.34 8.19 1.63
N PHE A 159 12.68 7.16 0.84
CA PHE A 159 12.56 5.75 1.20
C PHE A 159 13.94 5.05 1.34
N GLY A 160 15.00 5.81 1.62
CA GLY A 160 16.34 5.29 1.95
C GLY A 160 17.33 5.20 0.79
N GLY A 161 17.06 5.84 -0.35
CA GLY A 161 18.07 6.22 -1.35
C GLY A 161 18.73 5.09 -2.16
N LYS A 162 18.09 3.92 -2.33
CA LYS A 162 18.67 2.78 -3.07
C LYS A 162 18.55 2.90 -4.60
N LYS A 163 19.35 2.07 -5.31
CA LYS A 163 19.33 1.91 -6.78
C LYS A 163 17.90 1.64 -7.30
N ILE A 164 17.50 2.42 -8.31
CA ILE A 164 16.18 2.38 -8.94
C ILE A 164 16.20 1.40 -10.11
N LYS A 165 15.19 0.53 -10.20
CA LYS A 165 14.91 -0.26 -11.40
C LYS A 165 13.56 0.18 -11.96
N ILE A 166 13.58 0.81 -13.14
CA ILE A 166 12.36 1.17 -13.86
C ILE A 166 11.89 -0.07 -14.63
N LEU A 167 10.62 -0.44 -14.46
CA LEU A 167 10.00 -1.52 -15.22
C LEU A 167 9.40 -0.91 -16.51
N PRO A 168 9.77 -1.40 -17.70
CA PRO A 168 9.11 -0.98 -18.94
C PRO A 168 7.65 -1.47 -18.94
N GLY A 169 6.76 -0.65 -19.50
CA GLY A 169 5.37 -1.00 -19.80
C GLY A 169 5.24 -1.78 -21.10
#